data_AF-A0A836PKC4-F1
#
_entry.id   AF-A0A836PKC4-F1
#
_cell.length_a   1.000
_cell.length_b   1.000
_cell.length_c   1.000
_cell.angle_alpha   90.00
_cell.angle_beta   90.00
_cell.angle_gamma   90.00
#
_symmetry.space_group_name_H-M   'P 1'
#
loop_
_entity.id
_entity.type
_entity.pdbx_description
1 polymer ?
#
loop_
_entity_poly.entity_id
_entity_poly.type
_entity_poly.pdbx_seq_one_letter_code
_entity_poly.pdbx_strand_id
1 'polypeptide(L)'
;MNSAALAIQSDTLSILLCNRINSGLDVKHRAIKIAKCCKIIRDKTKDNILYNACRSVIKAASNGHYIDVVKSIELTEANYFREYK
;
A
#
# COMPACT_ATOMS: atom_id res chain seq x y z
N MET A 1 -5.18 -18.01 15.31
CA MET A 1 -4.44 -16.97 14.55
C MET A 1 -4.51 -15.67 15.34
N ASN A 2 -3.41 -14.95 15.46
CA ASN A 2 -3.34 -13.71 16.25
C ASN A 2 -4.13 -12.59 15.53
N SER A 3 -5.13 -12.00 16.19
CA SER A 3 -6.06 -11.03 15.58
C SER A 3 -5.37 -9.81 14.98
N ALA A 4 -4.22 -9.41 15.54
CA ALA A 4 -3.40 -8.32 15.04
C ALA A 4 -2.74 -8.65 13.68
N ALA A 5 -2.25 -9.89 13.51
CA ALA A 5 -1.61 -10.33 12.27
C ALA A 5 -2.62 -10.38 11.11
N LEU A 6 -3.85 -10.83 11.38
CA LEU A 6 -4.95 -10.81 10.41
C LEU A 6 -5.32 -9.38 9.99
N ALA A 7 -5.30 -8.42 10.92
CA ALA A 7 -5.57 -7.02 10.62
C ALA A 7 -4.48 -6.42 9.70
N ILE A 8 -3.20 -6.69 9.99
CA ILE A 8 -2.07 -6.24 9.15
C ILE A 8 -2.18 -6.85 7.75
N GLN A 9 -2.48 -8.14 7.66
CA GLN A 9 -2.66 -8.85 6.40
C GLN A 9 -3.81 -8.24 5.58
N SER A 10 -4.97 -8.02 6.20
CA SER A 10 -6.15 -7.41 5.56
C SER A 10 -5.92 -5.96 5.11
N ASP A 11 -5.25 -5.17 5.93
CA ASP A 11 -4.89 -3.79 5.59
C ASP A 11 -3.89 -3.75 4.44
N THR A 12 -2.89 -4.62 4.46
CA THR A 12 -1.92 -4.75 3.36
C THR A 12 -2.64 -5.14 2.07
N LEU A 13 -3.50 -6.15 2.12
CA LEU A 13 -4.29 -6.59 0.96
C LEU A 13 -5.14 -5.45 0.38
N SER A 14 -5.71 -4.59 1.23
CA SER A 14 -6.49 -3.43 0.79
C SER A 14 -5.66 -2.45 -0.06
N ILE A 15 -4.37 -2.26 0.26
CA ILE A 15 -3.44 -1.44 -0.54
C ILE A 15 -3.17 -2.10 -1.90
N LEU A 16 -2.92 -3.42 -1.90
CA LEU A 16 -2.65 -4.18 -3.11
C LEU A 16 -3.86 -4.15 -4.07
N LEU A 17 -5.07 -4.33 -3.54
CA LEU A 17 -6.30 -4.22 -4.30
C LEU A 17 -6.51 -2.81 -4.86
N CYS A 18 -6.18 -1.77 -4.09
CA CYS A 18 -6.23 -0.39 -4.58
C CYS A 18 -5.33 -0.21 -5.82
N ASN A 19 -4.12 -0.78 -5.81
CA ASN A 19 -3.22 -0.74 -6.94
C ASN A 19 -3.77 -1.49 -8.16
N ARG A 20 -4.40 -2.66 -7.97
CA ARG A 20 -4.98 -3.48 -9.04
C ARG A 20 -6.22 -2.85 -9.67
N ILE A 21 -7.15 -2.35 -8.86
CA ILE A 21 -8.39 -1.70 -9.35
C ILE A 21 -8.07 -0.46 -10.20
N ASN A 22 -6.98 0.24 -9.89
CA ASN A 22 -6.56 1.44 -10.60
C ASN A 22 -5.49 1.18 -11.66
N SER A 23 -5.28 -0.06 -12.11
CA SER A 23 -4.23 -0.40 -13.08
C SER A 23 -4.44 0.20 -14.48
N GLY A 24 -5.69 0.57 -14.81
CA GLY A 24 -6.02 1.26 -16.06
C GLY A 24 -5.76 2.77 -16.06
N LEU A 25 -5.38 3.35 -14.90
CA LEU A 25 -5.03 4.77 -14.81
C LEU A 25 -3.56 4.99 -15.18
N ASP A 26 -3.23 6.21 -15.58
CA ASP A 26 -1.84 6.66 -15.66
C ASP A 26 -1.17 6.61 -14.28
N VAL A 27 0.16 6.51 -14.31
CA VAL A 27 0.99 6.30 -13.14
C VAL A 27 0.75 7.36 -12.05
N LYS A 28 0.58 8.62 -12.44
CA LYS A 28 0.36 9.72 -11.49
C LYS A 28 -0.97 9.57 -10.77
N HIS A 29 -2.08 9.40 -11.49
CA HIS A 29 -3.39 9.23 -10.85
C HIS A 29 -3.45 7.94 -10.02
N ARG A 30 -2.84 6.85 -10.50
CA ARG A 30 -2.72 5.58 -9.74
C ARG A 30 -1.97 5.78 -8.43
N ALA A 31 -0.80 6.42 -8.46
CA ALA A 31 -0.01 6.70 -7.26
C ALA A 31 -0.74 7.59 -6.24
N ILE A 32 -1.50 8.59 -6.71
CA ILE A 32 -2.32 9.45 -5.82
C ILE A 32 -3.42 8.64 -5.13
N LYS A 33 -4.08 7.72 -5.85
CA LYS A 33 -5.10 6.83 -5.27
C LYS A 33 -4.50 5.89 -4.22
N ILE A 34 -3.35 5.30 -4.50
CA ILE A 34 -2.59 4.47 -3.55
C ILE A 34 -2.24 5.29 -2.30
N ALA A 35 -1.69 6.49 -2.46
CA ALA A 35 -1.33 7.35 -1.33
C ALA A 35 -2.54 7.70 -0.45
N LYS A 36 -3.72 7.95 -1.05
CA LYS A 36 -4.98 8.16 -0.31
C LYS A 36 -5.39 6.92 0.48
N CYS A 37 -5.26 5.72 -0.12
CA CYS A 37 -5.52 4.46 0.58
C CYS A 37 -4.55 4.26 1.76
N CYS A 38 -3.25 4.48 1.54
CA CYS A 38 -2.22 4.43 2.58
C CYS A 38 -2.49 5.41 3.72
N LYS A 39 -3.03 6.60 3.44
CA LYS A 39 -3.43 7.56 4.49
C LYS A 39 -4.49 6.98 5.42
N ILE A 40 -5.56 6.41 4.85
CA ILE A 40 -6.64 5.77 5.62
C ILE A 40 -6.10 4.62 6.47
N ILE A 41 -5.24 3.78 5.91
CA ILE A 41 -4.67 2.63 6.62
C ILE A 41 -3.71 3.06 7.73
N ARG A 42 -2.82 4.02 7.45
CA ARG A 42 -1.92 4.61 8.45
C ARG A 42 -2.69 5.15 9.65
N ASP A 43 -3.81 5.81 9.42
CA ASP A 43 -4.58 6.46 10.48
C ASP A 43 -5.33 5.46 11.38
N LYS A 44 -5.57 4.23 10.92
CA LYS A 44 -6.25 3.17 11.70
C LYS A 44 -5.34 2.04 12.19
N THR A 45 -4.19 1.82 11.54
CA THR A 45 -3.32 0.70 11.86
C THR A 45 -2.61 0.92 13.20
N LYS A 46 -2.44 -0.15 13.97
CA LYS A 46 -1.66 -0.15 15.22
C LYS A 46 -0.25 -0.72 15.02
N ASP A 47 0.08 -1.14 13.79
CA ASP A 47 1.36 -1.72 13.46
C ASP A 47 2.34 -0.64 13.00
N ASN A 48 3.48 -0.55 13.68
CA ASN A 48 4.49 0.48 13.40
C ASN A 48 5.15 0.28 12.02
N ILE A 49 5.27 -0.97 11.54
CA ILE A 49 5.92 -1.26 10.27
C ILE A 49 5.01 -0.79 9.13
N LEU A 50 3.74 -1.19 9.15
CA LEU A 50 2.73 -0.79 8.19
C LEU A 50 2.46 0.72 8.24
N TYR A 51 2.44 1.31 9.43
CA TYR A 51 2.34 2.76 9.60
C TYR A 51 3.46 3.49 8.85
N ASN A 52 4.72 3.07 9.08
CA ASN A 52 5.88 3.69 8.46
C ASN A 52 5.95 3.44 6.94
N ALA A 53 5.57 2.25 6.49
CA ALA A 53 5.47 1.94 5.06
C ALA A 53 4.45 2.86 4.36
N CYS A 54 3.24 3.00 4.92
CA CYS A 54 2.22 3.91 4.42
C CYS A 54 2.70 5.37 4.43
N ARG A 55 3.40 5.81 5.48
CA ARG A 55 3.98 7.15 5.56
C ARG A 55 5.01 7.39 4.45
N SER A 56 5.86 6.41 4.16
CA SER A 56 6.85 6.47 3.07
C SER A 56 6.18 6.63 1.70
N VAL A 57 5.16 5.82 1.42
CA VAL A 57 4.38 5.91 0.17
C VAL A 57 3.73 7.28 -0.01
N ILE A 58 3.09 7.81 1.05
CA ILE A 58 2.46 9.14 1.03
C ILE A 58 3.51 10.22 0.72
N LYS A 59 4.69 10.16 1.37
CA LYS A 59 5.77 11.12 1.15
C LYS A 59 6.31 11.04 -0.28
N ALA A 60 6.53 9.84 -0.80
CA ALA A 60 7.02 9.62 -2.16
C ALA A 60 6.04 10.19 -3.21
N ALA A 61 4.73 9.95 -3.04
CA ALA A 61 3.71 10.51 -3.91
C ALA A 61 3.68 12.04 -3.86
N SER A 62 3.76 12.65 -2.67
CA SER A 62 3.81 14.13 -2.52
C SER A 62 5.03 14.76 -3.16
N ASN A 63 6.16 14.04 -3.18
CA ASN A 63 7.40 14.49 -3.83
C ASN A 63 7.42 14.24 -5.35
N GLY A 64 6.36 13.66 -5.93
CA GLY A 64 6.27 13.38 -7.37
C GLY A 64 6.92 12.07 -7.81
N HIS A 65 7.36 11.20 -6.88
CA HIS A 65 7.95 9.89 -7.18
C HIS A 65 6.87 8.83 -7.48
N TYR A 66 6.00 9.11 -8.46
CA TYR A 66 4.82 8.29 -8.73
C TYR A 66 5.15 6.88 -9.25
N ILE A 67 6.17 6.75 -10.09
CA ILE A 67 6.62 5.45 -10.61
C ILE A 67 7.12 4.57 -9.46
N ASP A 68 7.90 5.14 -8.53
CA ASP A 68 8.46 4.40 -7.41
C ASP A 68 7.37 3.92 -6.45
N VAL A 69 6.32 4.73 -6.24
CA VAL A 69 5.12 4.31 -5.50
C VAL A 69 4.49 3.09 -6.14
N VAL A 70 4.20 3.12 -7.45
CA VAL A 70 3.54 1.99 -8.13
C VAL A 70 4.42 0.73 -8.08
N LYS A 71 5.72 0.87 -8.41
CA LYS A 71 6.67 -0.26 -8.39
C LYS A 71 6.84 -0.86 -7.00
N SER A 72 6.90 -0.05 -5.95
CA SER A 72 7.02 -0.54 -4.58
C SER A 72 5.80 -1.37 -4.15
N ILE A 73 4.60 -0.97 -4.56
CA ILE A 73 3.38 -1.76 -4.29
C ILE A 73 3.34 -3.04 -5.12
N GLU A 74 3.77 -3.03 -6.38
CA GLU A 74 3.87 -4.23 -7.21
C GLU A 74 4.87 -5.25 -6.64
N LEU A 75 6.02 -4.78 -6.15
CA LEU A 75 6.99 -5.64 -5.43
C LEU A 75 6.39 -6.19 -4.14
N THR A 76 5.67 -5.36 -3.38
CA THR A 76 5.00 -5.78 -2.14
C THR A 76 3.94 -6.83 -2.43
N GLU A 77 3.21 -6.70 -3.54
CA GLU A 77 2.21 -7.68 -3.97
C GLU A 77 2.84 -9.05 -4.26
N ALA A 78 3.96 -9.07 -5.00
CA ALA A 78 4.69 -10.31 -5.27
C ALA A 78 5.16 -10.99 -3.98
N ASN A 79 5.67 -10.21 -3.02
CA ASN A 79 6.10 -10.74 -1.71
C ASN A 79 4.93 -11.22 -0.87
N TYR A 80 3.80 -10.50 -0.87
CA TYR A 80 2.60 -10.88 -0.13
C TYR A 80 2.06 -12.23 -0.59
N PHE A 81 1.94 -12.45 -1.90
CA PHE A 81 1.51 -13.74 -2.42
C PHE A 81 2.54 -14.85 -2.24
N ARG A 82 3.84 -14.54 -2.09
CA ARG A 82 4.85 -15.54 -1.75
C ARG A 82 4.72 -16.01 -0.29
N GLU A 83 4.34 -15.11 0.62
CA GLU A 83 4.26 -15.40 2.06
C GLU A 83 2.93 -16.07 2.45
N TYR A 84 1.83 -15.69 1.79
CA TYR A 84 0.47 -16.05 2.21
C TYR A 84 -0.28 -16.98 1.23
N LYS A 85 0.39 -17.53 0.22
CA LYS A 85 -0.17 -18.48 -0.74
C LYS A 85 0.60 -19.79 -0.70
#